data_AF-A0A368UT12-F1
#
_entry.id   AF-A0A368UT12-F1
#
_cell.length_a   1.000
_cell.length_b   1.000
_cell.length_c   1.000
_cell.angle_alpha   90.00
_cell.angle_beta   90.00
_cell.angle_gamma   90.00
#
_symmetry.space_group_name_H-M   'P 1'
#
loop_
_entity.id
_entity.type
_entity.pdbx_description
1 polymer ?
#
loop_
_entity_poly.entity_id
_entity_poly.type
_entity_poly.pdbx_seq_one_letter_code
_entity_poly.pdbx_strand_id
1 'polypeptide(L)'
;MTGKQKRLIKYDVIEIKKYDFIKYLKCIYLVKEFYRSEDGDYILVYYFRSIRKDNAALKTADSYRISGYLAEKIKKATKKETEFLISKIKTESPNFDLSFGRQETNESIGLNVDDCITFLKSKGYLVYKQI
;
A
#
# COMPACT_ATOMS: atom_id res chain seq x y z
N MET A 1 31.79 -13.79 -28.39
CA MET A 1 30.62 -13.03 -27.87
C MET A 1 30.70 -13.07 -26.35
N THR A 2 31.32 -12.07 -25.74
CA THR A 2 31.51 -12.01 -24.28
C THR A 2 30.26 -11.40 -23.64
N GLY A 3 29.41 -12.27 -23.10
CA GLY A 3 28.27 -11.85 -22.28
C GLY A 3 28.78 -11.16 -21.02
N LYS A 4 28.72 -9.82 -21.00
CA LYS A 4 28.92 -9.05 -19.78
C LYS A 4 27.80 -9.43 -18.79
N GLN A 5 28.12 -10.22 -17.78
CA GLN A 5 27.28 -10.36 -16.59
C GLN A 5 27.10 -8.96 -15.99
N LYS A 6 25.92 -8.37 -16.21
CA LYS A 6 25.49 -7.13 -15.56
C LYS A 6 25.47 -7.41 -14.07
N ARG A 7 26.45 -6.89 -13.31
CA ARG A 7 26.37 -6.90 -11.85
C ARG A 7 25.10 -6.11 -11.46
N LEU A 8 24.13 -6.80 -10.86
CA LEU A 8 22.91 -6.18 -10.36
C LEU A 8 23.25 -5.32 -9.15
N ILE A 9 23.50 -4.03 -9.37
CA ILE A 9 23.70 -3.04 -8.30
C ILE A 9 22.41 -2.97 -7.49
N LYS A 10 22.44 -3.30 -6.20
CA LYS A 10 21.28 -3.21 -5.31
C LYS A 10 21.22 -1.79 -4.75
N TYR A 11 20.13 -1.09 -5.04
CA TYR A 11 19.88 0.26 -4.54
C TYR A 11 19.06 0.18 -3.25
N ASP A 12 19.29 1.10 -2.32
CA ASP A 12 18.62 1.11 -1.03
C ASP A 12 17.22 1.72 -1.19
N VAL A 13 16.23 0.86 -1.36
CA VAL A 13 14.83 1.25 -1.55
C VAL A 13 14.05 0.78 -0.33
N ILE A 14 13.25 1.68 0.24
CA ILE A 14 12.35 1.36 1.34
C ILE A 14 11.45 0.17 1.02
N GLU A 15 11.02 -0.57 2.03
CA GLU A 15 10.01 -1.61 1.83
C GLU A 15 8.66 -0.98 1.43
N ILE A 16 8.13 -1.43 0.29
CA ILE A 16 6.86 -0.96 -0.27
C ILE A 16 5.94 -2.15 -0.45
N LYS A 17 4.79 -2.10 0.21
CA LYS A 17 3.73 -3.09 0.18
C LYS A 17 2.55 -2.59 -0.64
N LYS A 18 1.67 -3.52 -1.01
CA LYS A 18 0.38 -3.21 -1.62
C LYS A 18 -0.42 -2.26 -0.70
N TYR A 19 -1.13 -1.32 -1.30
CA TYR A 19 -1.91 -0.25 -0.64
C TYR A 19 -1.09 0.79 0.13
N ASP A 20 0.24 0.76 0.05
CA ASP A 20 1.04 1.86 0.57
C ASP A 20 0.78 3.16 -0.19
N PHE A 21 0.83 4.27 0.54
CA PHE A 21 0.89 5.61 -0.03
C PHE A 21 2.35 6.06 -0.11
N ILE A 22 2.86 6.21 -1.32
CA ILE A 22 4.23 6.63 -1.55
C ILE A 22 4.29 7.92 -2.34
N LYS A 23 5.36 8.68 -2.12
CA LYS A 23 5.72 9.86 -2.88
C LYS A 23 6.97 9.55 -3.69
N TYR A 24 6.90 9.86 -4.98
CA TYR A 24 8.05 9.87 -5.86
C TYR A 24 8.02 11.12 -6.72
N LEU A 25 9.08 11.93 -6.62
CA LEU A 25 9.17 13.26 -7.22
C LEU A 25 7.97 14.15 -6.85
N LYS A 26 7.22 14.63 -7.85
CA LYS A 26 6.04 15.49 -7.70
C LYS A 26 4.72 14.71 -7.66
N CYS A 27 4.78 13.39 -7.57
CA CYS A 27 3.62 12.52 -7.64
C CYS A 27 3.43 11.72 -6.34
N ILE A 28 2.17 11.46 -6.01
CA ILE A 28 1.76 10.60 -4.90
C ILE A 28 1.01 9.42 -5.52
N TYR A 29 1.29 8.22 -5.04
CA TYR A 29 0.79 6.97 -5.59
C TYR A 29 0.13 6.14 -4.49
N LEU A 30 -0.98 5.49 -4.83
CA LEU A 30 -1.51 4.35 -4.09
C LEU A 30 -0.99 3.08 -4.75
N VAL A 31 -0.11 2.37 -4.06
CA VAL A 31 0.63 1.22 -4.62
C VAL A 31 -0.30 0.03 -4.82
N LYS A 32 -0.19 -0.59 -5.98
CA LYS A 32 -0.73 -1.92 -6.26
C LYS A 32 0.36 -2.96 -6.05
N GLU A 33 1.48 -2.81 -6.75
CA GLU A 33 2.63 -3.72 -6.69
C GLU A 33 3.92 -2.93 -6.89
N PHE A 34 5.01 -3.39 -6.29
CA PHE A 34 6.33 -2.81 -6.48
C PHE A 34 7.38 -3.92 -6.53
N TYR A 35 8.15 -4.00 -7.61
CA TYR A 35 9.14 -5.05 -7.79
C TYR A 35 10.31 -4.58 -8.66
N ARG A 36 11.42 -5.32 -8.60
CA ARG A 36 12.58 -5.10 -9.44
C ARG A 36 12.52 -6.04 -10.64
N SER A 37 12.63 -5.47 -11.84
CA SER A 37 12.73 -6.21 -13.10
C SER A 37 14.11 -6.84 -13.28
N GLU A 38 14.21 -7.83 -14.17
CA GLU A 38 15.47 -8.51 -14.52
C GLU A 38 16.52 -7.55 -15.09
N ASP A 39 16.07 -6.50 -15.80
CA ASP A 39 16.94 -5.46 -16.37
C ASP A 39 17.61 -4.56 -15.32
N GLY A 40 17.14 -4.63 -14.08
CA GLY A 40 17.62 -3.88 -12.93
C GLY A 40 16.76 -2.66 -12.57
N ASP A 41 15.78 -2.31 -13.40
CA ASP A 41 14.83 -1.22 -13.15
C ASP A 41 13.76 -1.64 -12.14
N TYR A 42 13.23 -0.67 -11.38
CA TYR A 42 12.09 -0.88 -10.49
C TYR A 42 10.79 -0.54 -11.22
N ILE A 43 9.79 -1.39 -11.06
CA ILE A 43 8.45 -1.21 -11.62
C ILE A 43 7.49 -0.90 -10.47
N LEU A 44 6.89 0.29 -10.54
CA LEU A 44 5.84 0.73 -9.64
C LEU A 44 4.49 0.61 -10.33
N VAL A 45 3.69 -0.38 -9.94
CA VAL A 45 2.30 -0.52 -10.37
C VAL A 45 1.42 0.17 -9.33
N TYR A 46 0.51 1.03 -9.78
CA TYR A 46 -0.33 1.83 -8.88
C TYR A 46 -1.81 1.70 -9.22
N TYR A 47 -2.66 1.76 -8.19
CA TYR A 47 -4.10 1.91 -8.35
C TYR A 47 -4.46 3.33 -8.77
N PHE A 48 -3.83 4.32 -8.13
CA PHE A 48 -4.04 5.73 -8.40
C PHE A 48 -2.76 6.52 -8.29
N ARG A 49 -2.66 7.60 -9.07
CA ARG A 49 -1.60 8.59 -8.97
C ARG A 49 -2.17 9.99 -9.09
N SER A 50 -1.66 10.92 -8.30
CA SER A 50 -1.93 12.35 -8.47
C SER A 50 -0.65 13.13 -8.78
N ILE A 51 -0.73 14.10 -9.70
CA ILE A 51 0.40 14.94 -10.15
C ILE A 51 0.21 16.39 -9.67
N ARG A 52 1.09 16.91 -8.80
CA ARG A 52 0.99 18.26 -8.18
C ARG A 52 -0.27 18.43 -7.30
N LYS A 53 -0.36 19.53 -6.53
CA LYS A 53 -1.49 19.81 -5.61
C LYS A 53 -2.57 20.69 -6.26
N ASP A 54 -2.17 21.68 -7.04
CA ASP A 54 -3.07 22.77 -7.45
C ASP A 54 -3.88 22.46 -8.73
N ASN A 55 -3.33 21.64 -9.64
CA ASN A 55 -3.98 21.18 -10.89
C ASN A 55 -3.87 19.66 -11.02
N ALA A 56 -4.22 18.98 -9.94
CA ALA A 56 -3.93 17.57 -9.82
C ALA A 56 -4.93 16.70 -10.57
N ALA A 57 -4.46 16.10 -11.66
CA ALA A 57 -5.18 15.06 -12.37
C ALA A 57 -4.95 13.71 -11.67
N LEU A 58 -6.04 13.00 -11.38
CA LEU A 58 -5.99 11.63 -10.92
C LEU A 58 -5.82 10.70 -12.12
N LYS A 59 -4.79 9.86 -12.07
CA LYS A 59 -4.60 8.77 -13.02
C LYS A 59 -4.92 7.45 -12.33
N THR A 60 -5.61 6.57 -13.02
CA THR A 60 -5.99 5.24 -12.54
C THR A 60 -5.08 4.18 -13.13
N ALA A 61 -4.88 3.11 -12.37
CA ALA A 61 -4.35 1.79 -12.78
C ALA A 61 -3.31 1.81 -13.91
N ASP A 62 -2.04 2.02 -13.56
CA ASP A 62 -0.95 2.07 -14.55
C ASP A 62 0.40 1.72 -13.87
N SER A 63 1.48 1.68 -14.66
CA SER A 63 2.82 1.33 -14.19
C SER A 63 3.83 2.42 -14.52
N TYR A 64 4.86 2.54 -13.67
CA TYR A 64 5.94 3.48 -13.86
C TYR A 64 7.30 2.80 -13.68
N ARG A 65 8.15 2.92 -14.71
CA ARG A 65 9.51 2.37 -14.68
C ARG A 65 10.45 3.40 -14.07
N ILE A 66 11.21 2.98 -13.06
CA ILE A 66 12.12 3.81 -12.28
C ILE A 66 13.51 3.19 -12.35
N SER A 67 14.47 3.92 -12.90
CA SER A 67 15.87 3.51 -12.89
C SER A 67 16.36 3.33 -11.46
N GLY A 68 17.22 2.33 -11.21
CA GLY A 68 17.62 1.94 -9.85
C GLY A 68 18.10 3.08 -8.96
N TYR A 69 19.00 3.94 -9.45
CA TYR A 69 19.50 5.11 -8.70
C TYR A 69 18.43 6.17 -8.39
N LEU A 70 17.30 6.15 -9.10
CA LEU A 70 16.16 7.03 -8.82
C LEU A 70 15.18 6.39 -7.83
N ALA A 71 15.17 5.07 -7.70
CA ALA A 71 14.28 4.37 -6.79
C ALA A 71 14.56 4.72 -5.32
N GLU A 72 15.81 5.07 -4.99
CA GLU A 72 16.21 5.56 -3.66
C GLU A 72 15.49 6.87 -3.26
N LYS A 73 14.93 7.61 -4.23
CA LYS A 73 14.18 8.84 -3.97
C LYS A 73 12.73 8.59 -3.58
N ILE A 74 12.27 7.34 -3.60
CA ILE A 74 10.92 6.96 -3.18
C ILE A 74 10.83 7.08 -1.66
N LYS A 75 9.79 7.77 -1.18
CA LYS A 75 9.52 7.96 0.25
C LYS A 75 8.07 7.63 0.55
N LYS A 76 7.74 7.32 1.81
CA LYS A 76 6.33 7.27 2.24
C LYS A 76 5.70 8.66 2.09
N ALA A 77 4.45 8.70 1.66
CA ALA A 77 3.70 9.95 1.57
C ALA A 77 3.42 10.51 2.98
N THR A 78 3.46 11.82 3.14
CA THR A 78 3.07 12.47 4.40
C THR A 78 1.57 12.35 4.62
N LYS A 79 1.10 12.49 5.87
CA LYS A 79 -0.35 12.45 6.19
C LYS A 79 -1.19 13.38 5.31
N LYS A 80 -0.72 14.63 5.12
CA LYS A 80 -1.39 15.62 4.25
C LYS A 80 -1.45 15.18 2.78
N GLU A 81 -0.42 14.49 2.29
CA GLU A 81 -0.37 13.99 0.91
C GLU A 81 -1.28 12.77 0.72
N THR A 82 -1.34 11.89 1.71
CA THR A 82 -2.26 10.75 1.75
C THR A 82 -3.70 11.20 1.77
N GLU A 83 -4.06 12.12 2.68
CA GLU A 83 -5.41 12.71 2.76
C GLU A 83 -5.81 13.39 1.44
N PHE A 84 -4.87 14.09 0.80
CA PHE A 84 -5.07 14.69 -0.51
C PHE A 84 -5.33 13.67 -1.61
N LEU A 85 -4.56 12.58 -1.69
CA LEU A 85 -4.82 11.54 -2.69
C LEU A 85 -6.17 10.84 -2.43
N ILE A 86 -6.48 10.56 -1.16
CA ILE A 86 -7.76 9.94 -0.76
C ILE A 86 -8.94 10.81 -1.15
N SER A 87 -8.88 12.13 -0.89
CA SER A 87 -9.98 13.03 -1.24
C SER A 87 -10.21 13.04 -2.75
N LYS A 88 -9.15 13.06 -3.56
CA LYS A 88 -9.24 12.94 -5.02
C LYS A 88 -9.85 11.63 -5.49
N ILE A 89 -9.42 10.51 -4.92
CA ILE A 89 -9.99 9.19 -5.23
C ILE A 89 -11.49 9.17 -4.91
N LYS A 90 -11.91 9.70 -3.76
CA LYS A 90 -13.32 9.74 -3.39
C LYS A 90 -14.16 10.62 -4.33
N THR A 91 -13.60 11.71 -4.84
CA THR A 91 -14.28 12.60 -5.78
C THR A 91 -14.43 11.98 -7.16
N GLU A 92 -13.37 11.40 -7.71
CA GLU A 92 -13.35 10.91 -9.11
C GLU A 92 -13.70 9.41 -9.23
N SER A 93 -13.61 8.65 -8.14
CA SER A 93 -13.87 7.22 -8.08
C SER A 93 -14.52 6.83 -6.74
N PRO A 94 -15.73 7.32 -6.45
CA PRO A 94 -16.39 7.15 -5.14
C PRO A 94 -16.65 5.69 -4.74
N ASN A 95 -16.76 4.79 -5.73
CA ASN A 95 -16.98 3.36 -5.52
C ASN A 95 -15.69 2.59 -5.19
N PHE A 96 -14.52 3.23 -5.26
CA PHE A 96 -13.27 2.56 -4.91
C PHE A 96 -13.17 2.41 -3.39
N ASP A 97 -13.15 1.17 -2.93
CA ASP A 97 -13.03 0.88 -1.51
C ASP A 97 -11.59 1.06 -1.02
N LEU A 98 -11.37 2.07 -0.18
CA LEU A 98 -10.09 2.37 0.45
C LEU A 98 -9.87 1.58 1.74
N SER A 99 -10.83 0.75 2.17
CA SER A 99 -10.72 -0.07 3.38
C SER A 99 -9.65 -1.16 3.26
N PHE A 100 -9.31 -1.58 2.04
CA PHE A 100 -8.34 -2.64 1.77
C PHE A 100 -6.89 -2.33 2.21
N GLY A 101 -6.57 -1.06 2.52
CA GLY A 101 -5.28 -0.65 3.09
C GLY A 101 -5.24 -0.58 4.62
N ARG A 102 -6.33 -0.94 5.32
CA ARG A 102 -6.43 -0.93 6.81
C ARG A 102 -6.22 -2.31 7.47
N GLN A 103 -5.52 -3.22 6.81
CA GLN A 103 -4.93 -4.40 7.45
C GLN A 103 -3.41 -4.15 7.46
N GLU A 104 -2.66 -4.04 8.55
CA GLU A 104 -2.82 -4.41 9.95
C GLU A 104 -2.05 -3.38 10.79
N THR A 105 -2.72 -2.50 11.54
CA THR A 105 -2.14 -2.15 12.83
C THR A 105 -2.47 -3.33 13.72
N ASN A 106 -1.47 -4.18 13.99
CA ASN A 106 -1.45 -5.05 15.16
C ASN A 106 -1.51 -4.16 16.41
N GLU A 107 -2.63 -3.48 16.63
CA GLU A 107 -3.10 -3.31 17.99
C GLU A 107 -3.55 -4.71 18.37
N SER A 108 -2.74 -5.38 19.16
CA SER A 108 -3.20 -6.45 20.03
C SER A 108 -4.29 -5.86 20.91
N ILE A 109 -5.51 -5.74 20.40
CA ILE A 109 -6.70 -5.77 21.21
C ILE A 109 -6.63 -7.17 21.80
N GLY A 110 -6.04 -7.29 22.98
CA GLY A 110 -6.15 -8.47 23.80
C GLY A 110 -7.64 -8.67 24.00
N LEU A 111 -8.25 -9.47 23.13
CA LEU A 111 -9.60 -9.93 23.30
C LEU A 111 -9.59 -10.66 24.64
N ASN A 112 -10.20 -10.06 25.64
CA ASN A 112 -10.33 -10.67 26.93
C ASN A 112 -11.14 -11.95 26.74
N VAL A 113 -10.56 -13.09 27.14
CA VAL A 113 -11.16 -14.42 26.95
C VAL A 113 -12.56 -14.46 27.56
N ASP A 114 -12.77 -13.73 28.66
CA ASP A 114 -14.07 -13.62 29.32
C ASP A 114 -15.13 -12.92 28.47
N ASP A 115 -14.75 -11.92 27.68
CA ASP A 115 -15.67 -11.21 26.77
C ASP A 115 -16.03 -12.12 25.58
N CYS A 116 -15.07 -12.89 25.07
CA CYS A 116 -15.31 -13.90 24.03
C CYS A 116 -16.24 -15.02 24.52
N ILE A 117 -16.02 -15.53 25.75
CA ILE A 117 -16.87 -16.55 26.36
C ILE A 117 -18.29 -16.00 26.58
N THR A 118 -18.41 -14.78 27.07
CA THR A 118 -19.72 -14.13 27.29
C THR A 118 -20.47 -13.94 25.97
N PHE A 119 -19.79 -13.48 24.93
CA PHE A 119 -20.35 -13.35 23.60
C PHE A 119 -20.85 -14.69 23.04
N LEU A 120 -20.01 -15.74 23.10
CA LEU A 120 -20.35 -17.07 22.59
C LEU A 120 -21.52 -17.72 23.37
N LYS A 121 -21.60 -17.51 24.69
CA LYS A 121 -22.75 -17.91 25.51
C LYS A 121 -24.02 -17.16 25.09
N SER A 122 -23.95 -15.83 24.91
CA SER A 122 -25.11 -15.01 24.51
C SER A 122 -25.69 -15.38 23.14
N LYS A 123 -24.84 -15.92 22.25
CA LYS A 123 -25.23 -16.36 20.91
C LYS A 123 -25.65 -17.83 20.85
N GLY A 124 -25.64 -18.55 21.99
CA GLY A 124 -26.05 -19.94 22.08
C GLY A 124 -25.04 -20.94 21.51
N TYR A 125 -23.81 -20.51 21.19
CA TYR A 125 -22.77 -21.39 20.66
C TYR A 125 -22.07 -22.22 21.74
N LEU A 126 -22.16 -21.79 23.01
CA LEU A 126 -21.62 -22.50 24.16
C LEU A 126 -22.77 -23.17 24.93
N VAL A 127 -23.03 -24.44 24.62
CA VAL A 127 -23.98 -25.28 25.37
C VAL A 127 -23.22 -25.95 26.50
N TYR A 128 -23.62 -25.68 27.74
CA TYR A 128 -23.09 -26.37 28.91
C TYR A 128 -23.48 -27.85 28.83
N LYS A 129 -22.52 -28.74 28.64
CA LYS A 129 -22.77 -30.19 28.77
C LYS A 129 -22.72 -30.51 30.27
N GLN A 130 -23.89 -30.65 30.90
CA GLN A 130 -23.96 -31.23 32.25
C GLN A 130 -23.43 -32.66 32.19
N ILE A 131 -22.50 -32.99 33.10
CA ILE A 131 -22.10 -34.36 33.45
C ILE A 131 -22.93 -34.75 34.67
#